data_AF-A0A4Q3Z7C2-F1
#
_entry.id   AF-A0A4Q3Z7C2-F1
#
_cell.length_a   1.000
_cell.length_b   1.000
_cell.length_c   1.000
_cell.angle_alpha   90.00
_cell.angle_beta   90.00
_cell.angle_gamma   90.00
#
_symmetry.space_group_name_H-M   'P 1'
#
loop_
_entity.id
_entity.type
_entity.pdbx_description
1 polymer ?
#
loop_
_entity_poly.entity_id
_entity_poly.type
_entity_poly.pdbx_seq_one_letter_code
_entity_poly.pdbx_strand_id
1 'polypeptide(L)'
;DKPETPDDLQLISGVGPKIEGILHGLGIYTYAQVAGWQQNERNWVDSYLNFKGRIDRDDWVRQAKALADGGEAEYIRVFGKKPR
;
A
#
# COMPACT_ATOMS: atom_id res chain seq x y z
N ASP A 1 -6.88 -4.53 15.05
CA ASP A 1 -5.75 -5.19 15.72
C ASP A 1 -4.61 -5.43 14.74
N LYS A 2 -3.36 -5.40 15.22
CA LYS A 2 -2.17 -5.68 14.40
C LYS A 2 -2.07 -7.20 14.14
N PRO A 3 -1.89 -7.65 12.89
CA PRO A 3 -1.73 -9.07 12.59
C PRO A 3 -0.40 -9.61 13.14
N GLU A 4 -0.34 -10.92 13.39
CA GLU A 4 0.90 -11.61 13.82
C GLU A 4 2.03 -11.43 12.79
N THR A 5 1.66 -11.39 11.51
CA THR A 5 2.59 -11.14 10.39
C THR A 5 2.04 -9.98 9.55
N PRO A 6 2.49 -8.74 9.79
CA PRO A 6 2.24 -7.62 8.90
C PRO A 6 2.90 -7.84 7.53
N ASP A 7 2.26 -7.34 6.49
CA ASP A 7 2.88 -7.27 5.16
C ASP A 7 3.95 -6.18 5.12
N ASP A 8 4.92 -6.33 4.22
CA ASP A 8 5.92 -5.30 3.95
C ASP A 8 5.33 -4.23 3.02
N LEU A 9 4.66 -3.22 3.60
CA LEU A 9 4.00 -2.18 2.83
C LEU A 9 4.98 -1.37 1.98
N GLN A 10 6.28 -1.44 2.27
CA GLN A 10 7.31 -0.77 1.48
C GLN A 10 7.43 -1.35 0.06
N LEU A 11 6.96 -2.59 -0.20
CA LEU A 11 6.91 -3.15 -1.55
C LEU A 11 5.96 -2.39 -2.49
N ILE A 12 5.06 -1.55 -1.94
CA ILE A 12 4.25 -0.62 -2.74
C ILE A 12 5.11 0.58 -3.08
N SER A 13 5.39 0.76 -4.37
CA SER A 13 6.20 1.87 -4.87
C SER A 13 5.60 3.21 -4.41
N GLY A 14 6.42 3.98 -3.67
CA GLY A 14 6.02 5.27 -3.10
C GLY A 14 5.74 5.21 -1.60
N VAL A 15 5.67 4.01 -1.00
CA VAL A 15 5.64 3.79 0.44
C VAL A 15 7.07 3.54 0.93
N GLY A 16 7.67 4.53 1.59
CA GLY A 16 8.94 4.36 2.30
C GLY A 16 8.73 4.10 3.80
N PRO A 17 9.81 3.85 4.58
CA PRO A 17 9.73 3.53 6.01
C PRO A 17 8.91 4.53 6.84
N LYS A 18 8.99 5.83 6.50
CA LYS A 18 8.22 6.88 7.18
C LYS A 18 6.71 6.76 6.91
N ILE A 19 6.33 6.46 5.67
CA ILE A 19 4.93 6.31 5.28
C ILE A 19 4.38 5.03 5.87
N GLU A 20 5.12 3.93 5.80
CA GLU A 20 4.74 2.67 6.46
C GLU A 20 4.49 2.88 7.95
N GLY A 21 5.37 3.62 8.66
CA GLY A 21 5.15 3.97 10.05
C GLY A 21 3.85 4.74 10.30
N ILE A 22 3.46 5.64 9.40
CA ILE A 22 2.16 6.35 9.47
C ILE A 22 1.01 5.37 9.25
N LEU A 23 1.09 4.51 8.23
CA LEU A 23 0.05 3.51 7.93
C LEU A 23 -0.14 2.53 9.10
N HIS A 24 0.96 2.04 9.68
CA HIS A 24 0.95 1.20 10.88
C HIS A 24 0.34 1.93 12.08
N GLY A 25 0.60 3.22 12.25
CA GLY A 25 -0.03 4.06 13.28
C GLY A 25 -1.54 4.24 13.07
N LEU A 26 -2.00 4.14 11.83
CA LEU A 26 -3.42 4.18 11.44
C LEU A 26 -4.09 2.79 11.45
N GLY A 27 -3.37 1.72 11.83
CA GLY A 27 -3.89 0.36 11.89
C GLY A 27 -3.93 -0.38 10.54
N ILE A 28 -3.24 0.15 9.52
CA ILE A 28 -3.09 -0.48 8.21
C ILE A 28 -1.78 -1.26 8.22
N TYR A 29 -1.85 -2.58 8.11
CA TYR A 29 -0.71 -3.49 8.20
C TYR A 29 -0.62 -4.49 7.05
N THR A 30 -1.62 -4.52 6.17
CA THR A 30 -1.73 -5.54 5.11
C THR A 30 -1.99 -4.93 3.74
N TYR A 31 -1.51 -5.59 2.69
CA TYR A 31 -1.83 -5.25 1.31
C TYR A 31 -3.33 -5.34 1.05
N ALA A 32 -4.03 -6.31 1.67
CA ALA A 32 -5.47 -6.48 1.53
C ALA A 32 -6.26 -5.25 2.00
N GLN A 33 -5.83 -4.60 3.09
CA GLN A 33 -6.44 -3.35 3.54
C GLN A 33 -6.27 -2.22 2.52
N VAL A 34 -5.05 -2.05 1.98
CA VAL A 34 -4.76 -1.02 0.98
C VAL A 34 -5.48 -1.29 -0.34
N ALA A 35 -5.53 -2.54 -0.77
CA ALA A 35 -6.23 -2.98 -1.97
C ALA A 35 -7.76 -2.77 -1.88
N GLY A 36 -8.31 -2.73 -0.67
CA GLY A 36 -9.73 -2.49 -0.40
C GLY A 36 -10.13 -1.01 -0.32
N TRP A 37 -9.19 -0.07 -0.41
CA TRP A 37 -9.51 1.35 -0.30
C TRP A 37 -10.36 1.87 -1.45
N GLN A 38 -11.48 2.48 -1.11
CA GLN A 38 -12.27 3.31 -2.01
C GLN A 38 -11.78 4.78 -1.90
N GLN A 39 -12.40 5.68 -2.66
CA GLN A 39 -11.91 7.07 -2.76
C GLN A 39 -11.89 7.77 -1.40
N ASN A 40 -12.86 7.51 -0.53
CA ASN A 40 -12.93 8.08 0.80
C ASN A 40 -11.79 7.58 1.70
N GLU A 41 -11.45 6.28 1.69
CA GLU A 41 -10.30 5.79 2.46
C GLU A 41 -8.99 6.35 1.92
N ARG A 42 -8.83 6.42 0.59
CA ARG A 42 -7.65 7.06 -0.02
C ARG A 42 -7.51 8.50 0.42
N ASN A 43 -8.58 9.30 0.34
CA ASN A 43 -8.56 10.70 0.76
C ASN A 43 -8.28 10.85 2.26
N TRP A 44 -8.84 9.97 3.09
CA TRP A 44 -8.61 9.96 4.53
C TRP A 44 -7.15 9.67 4.85
N VAL A 45 -6.56 8.60 4.30
CA VAL A 45 -5.14 8.27 4.51
C VAL A 45 -4.24 9.36 3.94
N ASP A 46 -4.53 9.87 2.75
CA ASP A 46 -3.77 10.95 2.11
C ASP A 46 -3.73 12.20 3.01
N SER A 47 -4.79 12.46 3.81
CA SER A 47 -4.84 13.56 4.78
C SER A 47 -3.75 13.48 5.89
N TYR A 48 -3.19 12.31 6.16
CA TYR A 48 -2.07 12.10 7.10
C TYR A 48 -0.69 12.17 6.44
N LEU A 49 -0.62 12.17 5.10
CA LEU A 49 0.64 12.21 4.36
C LEU A 49 1.09 13.66 4.08
N ASN A 50 2.40 13.91 4.12
CA ASN A 50 2.95 15.23 3.75
C ASN A 50 2.86 15.52 2.24
N PHE A 51 2.68 14.50 1.41
CA PHE A 51 2.64 14.63 -0.05
C PHE A 51 1.29 14.15 -0.59
N LYS A 52 0.33 15.07 -0.64
CA LYS A 52 -1.05 14.79 -1.06
C LYS A 52 -1.13 14.27 -2.49
N GLY A 53 -2.15 13.47 -2.76
CA GLY A 53 -2.46 12.84 -4.05
C GLY A 53 -1.53 11.72 -4.45
N ARG A 54 -0.60 11.30 -3.58
CA ARG A 54 0.39 10.26 -3.91
C ARG A 54 -0.24 8.89 -4.08
N ILE A 55 -1.24 8.56 -3.26
CA ILE A 55 -1.90 7.26 -3.26
C ILE A 55 -2.47 6.95 -4.65
N ASP A 56 -3.12 7.94 -5.28
CA ASP A 56 -3.68 7.81 -6.63
C ASP A 56 -2.59 7.93 -7.71
N ARG A 57 -1.68 8.92 -7.60
CA ARG A 57 -0.63 9.15 -8.62
C ARG A 57 0.31 7.95 -8.76
N ASP A 58 0.68 7.34 -7.63
CA ASP A 58 1.57 6.19 -7.59
C ASP A 58 0.76 4.87 -7.63
N ASP A 59 -0.57 4.90 -7.78
CA ASP A 59 -1.43 3.74 -8.05
C ASP A 59 -1.37 2.64 -6.95
N TRP A 60 -1.35 3.06 -5.67
CA TRP A 60 -1.09 2.18 -4.52
C TRP A 60 -2.09 1.03 -4.40
N VAL A 61 -3.38 1.30 -4.63
CA VAL A 61 -4.44 0.29 -4.51
C VAL A 61 -4.22 -0.86 -5.48
N ARG A 62 -3.83 -0.55 -6.72
CA ARG A 62 -3.57 -1.57 -7.75
C ARG A 62 -2.31 -2.38 -7.45
N GLN A 63 -1.27 -1.73 -6.95
CA GLN A 63 -0.03 -2.39 -6.52
C GLN A 63 -0.28 -3.34 -5.34
N ALA A 64 -0.97 -2.85 -4.32
CA ALA A 64 -1.36 -3.64 -3.16
C ALA A 64 -2.24 -4.82 -3.55
N LYS A 65 -3.15 -4.65 -4.51
CA LYS A 65 -3.96 -5.77 -5.02
C LYS A 65 -3.09 -6.88 -5.61
N ALA A 66 -2.11 -6.56 -6.44
CA ALA A 66 -1.21 -7.57 -7.00
C ALA A 66 -0.40 -8.29 -5.90
N LEU A 67 0.10 -7.54 -4.91
CA LEU A 67 0.84 -8.10 -3.79
C LEU A 67 -0.05 -8.99 -2.90
N ALA A 68 -1.31 -8.60 -2.66
CA ALA A 68 -2.27 -9.40 -1.92
C ALA A 68 -2.68 -10.68 -2.66
N ASP A 69 -2.82 -10.61 -3.99
CA ASP A 69 -3.30 -11.73 -4.81
C ASP A 69 -2.21 -12.81 -5.02
N GLY A 70 -0.92 -12.44 -5.07
CA GLY A 70 0.15 -13.42 -5.28
C GLY A 70 1.58 -12.92 -5.03
N GLY A 71 1.73 -11.91 -4.17
CA GLY A 71 3.04 -11.38 -3.77
C GLY A 71 3.85 -10.80 -4.92
N GLU A 72 5.18 -10.88 -4.81
CA GLU A 72 6.09 -10.34 -5.83
C GLU A 72 5.90 -10.97 -7.21
N ALA A 73 5.58 -12.27 -7.27
CA ALA A 73 5.40 -12.98 -8.54
C ALA A 73 4.22 -12.39 -9.34
N GLU A 74 3.11 -12.14 -8.65
CA GLU A 74 1.94 -11.50 -9.24
C GLU A 74 2.21 -10.03 -9.57
N TYR A 75 2.91 -9.31 -8.71
CA TYR A 75 3.34 -7.93 -9.00
C TYR A 75 4.18 -7.87 -10.29
N ILE A 76 5.17 -8.76 -10.45
CA ILE A 76 5.99 -8.85 -11.66
C ILE A 76 5.12 -9.18 -12.88
N ARG A 77 4.17 -10.09 -12.76
CA ARG A 77 3.24 -10.44 -13.84
C ARG A 77 2.38 -9.25 -14.29
N VAL A 78 1.90 -8.44 -13.34
CA VAL A 78 1.01 -7.30 -13.61
C VAL A 78 1.76 -6.06 -14.10
N PHE A 79 2.94 -5.77 -13.54
CA PHE A 79 3.69 -4.53 -13.80
C PHE A 79 4.97 -4.71 -14.63
N GLY A 80 5.37 -5.94 -14.93
CA GLY A 80 6.57 -6.25 -15.73
C GLY A 80 7.90 -5.92 -15.05
N LYS A 81 7.88 -5.65 -13.74
CA LYS A 81 9.04 -5.26 -12.94
C LYS A 81 8.89 -5.72 -11.50
N LYS A 82 10.00 -5.82 -10.77
CA LYS A 82 9.97 -6.13 -9.33
C LYS A 82 9.30 -4.99 -8.53
N PRO A 83 8.61 -5.31 -7.43
CA PRO A 83 8.23 -4.31 -6.43
C PRO A 83 9.49 -3.70 -5.81
N ARG A 84 9.35 -2.52 -5.22
CA ARG A 84 10.49 -1.61 -4.98
C ARG A 84 10.50 -1.10 -3.57
#